data_AF-A0A9W6NRP0-F1
#
_entry.id   AF-A0A9W6NRP0-F1
#
_cell.length_a   1.000
_cell.length_b   1.000
_cell.length_c   1.000
_cell.angle_alpha   90.00
_cell.angle_beta   90.00
_cell.angle_gamma   90.00
#
_symmetry.space_group_name_H-M   'P 1'
#
loop_
_entity.id
_entity.type
_entity.pdbx_description
1 polymer ?
#
loop_
_entity_poly.entity_id
_entity_poly.type
_entity_poly.pdbx_seq_one_letter_code
_entity_poly.pdbx_strand_id
1 'polypeptide(L)' 'MIRAAAEAGHVRTDMPAADLATYSLHALAAAADLPATRPARTRLVELTLAALRPARAG' A
#
# COMPACT_ATOMS: atom_id res chain seq x y z
N MET A 1 -8.20 -7.82 4.46
CA MET A 1 -6.95 -8.36 5.06
C MET A 1 -5.93 -8.55 3.96
N ILE A 2 -4.69 -8.06 4.11
CA ILE A 2 -3.66 -8.16 3.04
C ILE A 2 -3.32 -9.61 2.71
N ARG A 3 -3.24 -10.50 3.71
CA ARG A 3 -3.01 -11.93 3.49
C ARG A 3 -4.04 -12.54 2.52
N ALA A 4 -5.34 -12.35 2.79
CA ALA A 4 -6.41 -12.85 1.92
C ALA A 4 -6.38 -12.22 0.52
N ALA A 5 -6.02 -10.93 0.42
CA ALA A 5 -5.87 -10.28 -0.88
C ALA A 5 -4.67 -10.83 -1.67
N ALA A 6 -3.58 -11.21 -0.99
CA ALA A 6 -2.42 -11.82 -1.61
C ALA A 6 -2.73 -13.25 -2.08
N GLU A 7 -3.41 -14.04 -1.25
CA GLU A 7 -3.90 -15.37 -1.60
C GLU A 7 -4.85 -15.35 -2.80
N ALA A 8 -5.69 -14.31 -2.92
CA ALA A 8 -6.57 -14.09 -4.06
C ALA A 8 -5.89 -13.43 -5.28
N GLY A 9 -4.59 -13.12 -5.21
CA GLY A 9 -3.84 -12.50 -6.30
C GLY A 9 -4.20 -11.04 -6.59
N HIS A 10 -4.88 -10.36 -5.65
CA HIS A 10 -5.29 -8.96 -5.78
C HIS A 10 -4.21 -7.95 -5.37
N VAL A 11 -3.17 -8.41 -4.66
CA VAL A 11 -2.01 -7.60 -4.31
C VAL A 11 -0.72 -8.35 -4.64
N ARG A 12 0.39 -7.62 -4.73
CA ARG A 12 1.73 -8.20 -4.96
C ARG A 12 2.09 -9.25 -3.90
N THR A 13 2.87 -10.24 -4.33
CA THR A 13 3.26 -11.42 -3.53
C THR A 13 4.77 -11.64 -3.46
N ASP A 14 5.56 -10.66 -3.89
CA ASP A 14 7.03 -10.69 -3.89
C ASP A 14 7.65 -10.46 -2.49
N MET A 15 6.81 -10.24 -1.47
CA MET A 15 7.20 -10.06 -0.08
C MET A 15 6.13 -10.68 0.84
N PRO A 16 6.48 -11.14 2.07
CA PRO A 16 5.49 -11.60 3.03
C PRO A 16 4.36 -10.60 3.28
N ALA A 17 3.13 -11.09 3.36
CA ALA A 17 1.93 -10.25 3.54
C ALA A 17 1.95 -9.40 4.82
N ALA A 18 2.65 -9.85 5.87
CA ALA A 18 2.82 -9.12 7.12
C ALA A 18 3.74 -7.90 6.96
N ASP A 19 4.82 -8.04 6.20
CA ASP A 19 5.74 -6.95 5.90
C ASP A 19 5.07 -5.93 4.99
N LEU A 20 4.29 -6.39 4.00
CA LEU A 20 3.50 -5.53 3.13
C LEU A 20 2.44 -4.73 3.92
N ALA A 21 1.81 -5.36 4.92
CA ALA A 21 0.88 -4.68 5.82
C ALA A 21 1.56 -3.63 6.69
N THR A 22 2.72 -3.98 7.26
CA THR A 22 3.52 -3.06 8.09
C THR A 22 3.97 -1.85 7.29
N TYR A 23 4.52 -2.08 6.09
CA TYR A 23 4.89 -1.00 5.17
C TYR A 23 3.70 -0.09 4.84
N SER A 24 2.57 -0.68 4.47
CA SER A 24 1.35 0.06 4.11
C SER A 24 0.85 0.91 5.28
N LEU A 25 0.88 0.38 6.50
CA LEU A 25 0.49 1.11 7.70
C LEU A 25 1.44 2.28 7.97
N HIS A 26 2.75 2.09 7.87
CA HIS A 26 3.72 3.19 8.06
C HIS A 26 3.55 4.29 7.00
N ALA A 27 3.37 3.92 5.73
CA ALA A 27 3.19 4.90 4.65
C ALA A 27 1.88 5.70 4.81
N LEU A 28 0.79 5.03 5.19
CA LEU A 28 -0.49 5.69 5.42
C LEU A 28 -0.50 6.54 6.70
N ALA A 29 0.19 6.12 7.76
CA ALA A 29 0.39 6.93 8.96
C ALA A 29 1.14 8.23 8.63
N ALA A 30 2.24 8.15 7.87
CA ALA A 30 2.97 9.32 7.41
C ALA A 30 2.11 10.25 6.52
N ALA A 31 1.17 9.69 5.74
CA ALA A 31 0.20 10.50 4.99
C ALA A 31 -0.80 11.20 5.92
N ALA A 32 -1.25 10.52 6.97
CA ALA A 32 -2.20 11.07 7.94
C ALA A 32 -1.61 12.24 8.74
N ASP A 33 -0.29 12.27 8.95
CA ASP A 33 0.43 13.37 9.59
C ASP A 33 0.49 14.65 8.72
N LEU A 34 0.17 14.55 7.42
CA LEU A 34 0.11 15.71 6.54
C LEU A 34 -1.23 16.44 6.68
N PRO A 35 -1.24 17.79 6.62
CA PRO A 35 -2.46 18.57 6.60
C PRO A 35 -3.41 18.12 5.48
N ALA A 36 -4.71 18.16 5.75
CA ALA A 36 -5.71 17.64 4.82
C ALA A 36 -5.74 18.35 3.45
N THR A 37 -5.35 19.62 3.44
CA THR A 37 -5.26 20.47 2.25
C THR A 37 -3.99 20.23 1.43
N ARG A 38 -3.03 19.47 1.94
CA ARG A 38 -1.74 19.25 1.28
C ARG A 38 -1.90 18.17 0.19
N PRO A 39 -1.62 18.48 -1.10
CA PRO A 39 -1.75 17.51 -2.19
C PRO A 39 -0.87 16.26 -2.02
N ALA A 40 0.27 16.40 -1.33
CA ALA A 40 1.17 15.30 -1.03
C ALA A 40 0.51 14.18 -0.21
N ARG A 41 -0.52 14.50 0.61
CA ARG A 41 -1.30 13.49 1.33
C ARG A 41 -1.99 12.53 0.37
N THR A 42 -2.79 13.07 -0.54
CA THR A 42 -3.51 12.27 -1.56
C THR A 42 -2.53 11.50 -2.42
N ARG A 43 -1.45 12.14 -2.86
CA ARG A 43 -0.41 11.49 -3.67
C ARG A 43 0.25 10.32 -2.93
N LEU A 44 0.54 10.45 -1.64
CA LEU A 44 1.16 9.38 -0.86
C LEU A 44 0.21 8.20 -0.67
N VAL A 45 -1.08 8.47 -0.44
CA VAL A 45 -2.13 7.43 -0.39
C VAL A 45 -2.21 6.70 -1.74
N GLU A 46 -2.31 7.44 -2.84
CA GLU A 46 -2.35 6.87 -4.20
C GLU A 46 -1.13 6.02 -4.52
N LEU A 47 0.08 6.51 -4.17
CA LEU A 47 1.32 5.77 -4.36
C LEU A 47 1.34 4.49 -3.53
N THR A 48 0.88 4.54 -2.27
CA THR A 48 0.81 3.35 -1.41
C THR A 48 -0.14 2.31 -1.99
N LEU A 49 -1.32 2.74 -2.47
CA LEU A 49 -2.30 1.85 -3.10
C LEU A 49 -1.80 1.30 -4.44
N ALA A 50 -1.09 2.10 -5.23
CA ALA A 50 -0.46 1.66 -6.47
C ALA A 50 0.62 0.61 -6.21
N ALA A 51 1.42 0.79 -5.15
CA ALA A 51 2.48 -0.12 -4.75
C ALA A 51 1.96 -1.48 -4.25
N LEU A 52 0.68 -1.58 -3.87
CA LEU A 52 0.03 -2.86 -3.51
C LEU A 52 -0.39 -3.68 -4.72
N ARG A 53 -0.58 -3.06 -5.89
CA ARG A 53 -1.10 -3.76 -7.07
C ARG A 53 -0.17 -4.94 -7.45
N PRO A 54 -0.72 -6.05 -7.97
CA PRO A 54 0.09 -7.16 -8.45
C PRO A 54 1.12 -6.65 -9.46
N ALA A 55 2.38 -7.08 -9.32
CA ALA A 55 3.35 -6.88 -10.38
C ALA A 55 2.78 -7.56 -11.65
N ARG A 56 2.77 -6.85 -12.79
CA ARG A 56 2.43 -7.49 -14.06
C ARG A 56 3.39 -8.68 -14.22
N ALA A 57 2.84 -9.90 -14.27
CA ALA A 57 3.58 -11.05 -14.76
C ALA A 57 3.97 -10.70 -16.21
N GLY A 58 5.26 -10.45 -16.41
CA GLY A 58 5.86 -10.35 -17.74
C GLY A 58 5.96 -11.72 -18.38
#